data_AF-A0A3S5DMT2-F1
#
_entry.id   AF-A0A3S5DMT2-F1
#
_cell.length_a   1.000
_cell.length_b   1.000
_cell.length_c   1.000
_cell.angle_alpha   90.00
_cell.angle_beta   90.00
_cell.angle_gamma   90.00
#
_symmetry.space_group_name_H-M   'P 1'
#
loop_
_entity.id
_entity.type
_entity.pdbx_description
1 polymer ?
#
loop_
_entity_poly.entity_id
_entity_poly.type
_entity_poly.pdbx_seq_one_letter_code
_entity_poly.pdbx_strand_id
1 'polypeptide(L)'
;MLLKNIVIGALMAIPALASANSLTETRERMAIEQQAIAYTVSQKWDKLDAMFQEYNTGFPTTSGGTHKLVIAWGGIYNLFSVDVSDNGISGVAKEWLKANPKSTGARLLQAMVFDAKAVNLRGEGAASTVDSDIWPKYKKADDSGKRVSVKEQRYCRQRCDLVSGNGNGRTQS
;
A
#
# COMPACT_ATOMS: atom_id res chain seq x y z
N MET A 1 45.84 -15.30 -47.01
CA MET A 1 44.71 -14.94 -46.11
C MET A 1 45.29 -14.22 -44.90
N LEU A 2 45.01 -12.92 -44.80
CA LEU A 2 45.60 -11.98 -43.84
C LEU A 2 44.94 -12.10 -42.46
N LEU A 3 45.77 -12.23 -41.41
CA LEU A 3 45.44 -11.85 -40.04
C LEU A 3 44.99 -10.38 -40.00
N LYS A 4 43.97 -10.05 -39.18
CA LYS A 4 43.99 -8.89 -38.27
C LYS A 4 42.67 -8.65 -37.51
N ASN A 5 42.81 -8.48 -36.19
CA ASN A 5 42.06 -7.59 -35.28
C ASN A 5 41.16 -8.22 -34.22
N ILE A 6 41.81 -8.46 -33.07
CA ILE A 6 41.25 -8.34 -31.72
C ILE A 6 40.77 -6.89 -31.52
N VAL A 7 39.54 -6.69 -31.05
CA VAL A 7 39.14 -5.44 -30.38
C VAL A 7 38.52 -5.81 -29.04
N ILE A 8 39.29 -5.46 -28.00
CA ILE A 8 38.93 -5.36 -26.60
C ILE A 8 37.87 -4.27 -26.46
N GLY A 9 36.79 -4.56 -25.75
CA GLY A 9 35.79 -3.58 -25.36
C GLY A 9 35.15 -3.98 -24.05
N ALA A 10 35.95 -4.01 -22.97
CA ALA A 10 35.43 -4.08 -21.61
C ALA A 10 34.59 -2.82 -21.37
N LEU A 11 33.27 -2.97 -21.46
CA LEU A 11 32.32 -1.96 -21.05
C LEU A 11 32.42 -1.82 -19.53
N MET A 12 33.29 -0.92 -19.09
CA MET A 12 33.37 -0.48 -17.70
C MET A 12 32.03 0.18 -17.37
N ALA A 13 31.11 -0.59 -16.79
CA ALA A 13 29.93 -0.06 -16.13
C ALA A 13 30.43 0.77 -14.95
N ILE A 14 30.56 2.09 -15.16
CA ILE A 14 30.74 3.04 -14.07
C ILE A 14 29.50 2.88 -13.20
N PRO A 15 29.62 2.48 -11.92
CA PRO A 15 28.52 2.63 -11.01
C PRO A 15 28.35 4.15 -10.87
N ALA A 16 27.33 4.70 -11.51
CA ALA A 16 26.85 6.01 -11.15
C ALA A 16 26.39 5.88 -9.69
N LEU A 17 27.27 6.26 -8.77
CA LEU A 17 26.91 6.55 -7.40
C LEU A 17 25.87 7.67 -7.49
N ALA A 18 24.61 7.29 -7.54
CA ALA A 18 23.50 8.20 -7.41
C ALA A 18 23.67 8.87 -6.05
N SER A 19 24.26 10.06 -6.04
CA SER A 19 24.24 10.89 -4.86
C SER A 19 22.77 11.15 -4.55
N ALA A 20 22.33 10.63 -3.41
CA ALA A 20 21.04 10.94 -2.83
C ALA A 20 20.99 12.44 -2.57
N ASN A 21 20.59 13.21 -3.58
CA ASN A 21 20.39 14.63 -3.44
C ASN A 21 18.90 14.87 -3.10
N SER A 22 18.65 15.86 -2.25
CA SER A 22 17.31 16.17 -1.74
C SER A 22 16.30 16.50 -2.84
N LEU A 23 16.76 16.99 -3.99
CA LEU A 23 15.93 17.29 -5.15
C LEU A 23 15.45 16.03 -5.86
N THR A 24 16.32 15.04 -6.03
CA THR A 24 16.00 13.72 -6.56
C THR A 24 15.01 13.01 -5.65
N GLU A 25 15.26 13.00 -4.34
CA GLU A 25 14.32 12.44 -3.35
C GLU A 25 12.93 13.07 -3.47
N THR A 26 12.88 14.41 -3.51
CA THR A 26 11.61 15.14 -3.60
C THR A 26 10.84 14.77 -4.87
N ARG A 27 11.53 14.68 -6.02
CA ARG A 27 10.91 14.29 -7.29
C ARG A 27 10.41 12.85 -7.29
N GLU A 28 11.18 11.92 -6.71
CA GLU A 28 10.75 10.53 -6.56
C GLU A 28 9.48 10.44 -5.72
N ARG A 29 9.46 11.12 -4.57
CA ARG A 29 8.29 11.15 -3.68
C ARG A 29 7.06 11.68 -4.41
N MET A 30 7.19 12.83 -5.08
CA MET A 30 6.09 13.41 -5.86
C MET A 30 5.60 12.46 -6.96
N ALA A 31 6.51 11.81 -7.69
CA ALA A 31 6.13 10.88 -8.75
C ALA A 31 5.33 9.69 -8.21
N ILE A 32 5.76 9.12 -7.07
CA ILE A 32 5.07 8.01 -6.41
C ILE A 32 3.67 8.45 -5.92
N GLU A 33 3.57 9.59 -5.23
CA GLU A 33 2.29 10.12 -4.74
C GLU A 33 1.32 10.36 -5.90
N GLN A 34 1.77 11.07 -6.93
CA GLN A 34 0.94 11.40 -8.09
C GLN A 34 0.49 10.16 -8.86
N GLN A 35 1.34 9.13 -8.97
CA GLN A 35 0.97 7.89 -9.63
C GLN A 35 -0.10 7.11 -8.86
N ALA A 36 0.04 7.00 -7.53
CA ALA A 36 -0.96 6.36 -6.68
C ALA A 36 -2.30 7.10 -6.74
N ILE A 37 -2.27 8.43 -6.68
CA ILE A 37 -3.44 9.30 -6.87
C ILE A 37 -4.07 9.07 -8.25
N ALA A 38 -3.27 9.10 -9.33
CA ALA A 38 -3.78 8.96 -10.68
C ALA A 38 -4.45 7.60 -10.91
N TYR A 39 -3.89 6.51 -10.37
CA TYR A 39 -4.53 5.20 -10.42
C TYR A 39 -5.82 5.16 -9.61
N THR A 40 -5.85 5.81 -8.46
CA THR A 40 -7.05 5.86 -7.61
C THR A 40 -8.17 6.67 -8.25
N VAL A 41 -7.90 7.90 -8.68
CA VAL A 41 -8.88 8.80 -9.33
C VAL A 41 -9.39 8.20 -10.63
N SER A 42 -8.52 7.56 -11.42
CA SER A 42 -8.89 6.91 -12.68
C SER A 42 -9.46 5.50 -12.48
N GLN A 43 -9.66 5.05 -11.24
CA GLN A 43 -10.17 3.71 -10.89
C GLN A 43 -9.39 2.56 -11.55
N LYS A 44 -8.08 2.73 -11.76
CA LYS A 44 -7.17 1.72 -12.31
C LYS A 44 -6.70 0.78 -11.19
N TRP A 45 -7.65 0.08 -10.57
CA TRP A 45 -7.45 -0.72 -9.36
C TRP A 45 -6.37 -1.79 -9.51
N ASP A 46 -6.33 -2.51 -10.63
CA ASP A 46 -5.31 -3.54 -10.87
C ASP A 46 -3.89 -2.95 -10.92
N LYS A 47 -3.73 -1.74 -11.46
CA LYS A 47 -2.43 -1.06 -11.48
C LYS A 47 -2.02 -0.58 -10.09
N LEU A 48 -3.00 -0.14 -9.30
CA LEU A 48 -2.76 0.26 -7.92
C LEU A 48 -2.36 -0.95 -7.06
N ASP A 49 -3.05 -2.08 -7.21
CA ASP A 49 -2.71 -3.34 -6.54
C ASP A 49 -1.31 -3.83 -6.94
N ALA A 50 -0.97 -3.81 -8.22
CA ALA A 50 0.35 -4.20 -8.71
C ALA A 50 1.46 -3.30 -8.14
N MET A 51 1.25 -1.98 -8.12
CA MET A 51 2.17 -1.01 -7.52
C MET A 51 2.37 -1.28 -6.02
N PHE A 52 1.28 -1.58 -5.29
CA PHE A 52 1.36 -1.85 -3.85
C PHE A 52 2.05 -3.19 -3.57
N GLN A 53 1.78 -4.21 -4.39
CA GLN A 53 2.47 -5.48 -4.31
C GLN A 53 3.97 -5.33 -4.57
N GLU A 54 4.36 -4.56 -5.59
CA GLU A 54 5.76 -4.25 -5.89
C GLU A 54 6.42 -3.58 -4.68
N TYR A 55 5.79 -2.55 -4.10
CA TYR A 55 6.39 -1.81 -2.98
C TYR A 55 6.37 -2.56 -1.65
N ASN A 56 5.52 -3.58 -1.52
CA ASN A 56 5.54 -4.50 -0.38
C ASN A 56 6.55 -5.63 -0.59
N THR A 57 7.03 -5.84 -1.82
CA THR A 57 8.03 -6.86 -2.17
C THR A 57 9.42 -6.22 -2.17
N GLY A 58 10.28 -6.64 -1.24
CA GLY A 58 11.64 -6.10 -1.14
C GLY A 58 11.72 -4.68 -0.54
N PHE A 59 10.58 -4.08 -0.17
CA PHE A 59 10.48 -2.81 0.53
C PHE A 59 11.33 -1.69 -0.07
N PRO A 60 11.23 -1.42 -1.40
CA PRO A 60 12.05 -0.43 -2.05
C PRO A 60 11.91 0.94 -1.38
N THR A 61 13.04 1.63 -1.27
CA THR A 61 13.11 2.99 -0.78
C THR A 61 13.38 3.95 -1.92
N THR A 62 13.05 5.21 -1.71
CA THR A 62 13.54 6.32 -2.53
C THR A 62 15.03 6.57 -2.29
N SER A 63 15.66 7.45 -3.07
CA SER A 63 17.08 7.81 -2.89
C SER A 63 17.41 8.37 -1.49
N GLY A 64 16.46 9.03 -0.83
CA GLY A 64 16.55 9.50 0.56
C GLY A 64 16.19 8.47 1.62
N GLY A 65 15.90 7.22 1.25
CA GLY A 65 15.63 6.12 2.18
C GLY A 65 14.18 6.00 2.63
N THR A 66 13.26 6.81 2.09
CA THR A 66 11.84 6.71 2.43
C THR A 66 11.19 5.52 1.72
N HIS A 67 10.46 4.67 2.44
CA HIS A 67 9.76 3.54 1.81
C HIS A 67 8.69 4.03 0.82
N LYS A 68 8.74 3.52 -0.42
CA LYS A 68 7.82 3.92 -1.49
C LYS A 68 6.36 3.61 -1.17
N LEU A 69 6.12 2.52 -0.43
CA LEU A 69 4.77 2.14 0.02
C LEU A 69 4.14 3.19 0.94
N VAL A 70 4.91 3.77 1.86
CA VAL A 70 4.44 4.81 2.79
C VAL A 70 4.03 6.06 2.02
N ILE A 71 4.84 6.45 1.03
CA ILE A 71 4.60 7.60 0.17
C ILE A 71 3.32 7.38 -0.66
N ALA A 72 3.16 6.21 -1.28
CA ALA A 72 1.98 5.88 -2.08
C ALA A 72 0.68 5.90 -1.24
N TRP A 73 0.71 5.33 -0.03
CA TRP A 73 -0.40 5.41 0.91
C TRP A 73 -0.70 6.84 1.34
N GLY A 74 0.34 7.63 1.65
CA GLY A 74 0.21 9.04 2.03
C GLY A 74 -0.50 9.86 0.96
N GLY A 75 -0.18 9.66 -0.32
CA GLY A 75 -0.84 10.34 -1.43
C GLY A 75 -2.36 10.08 -1.49
N ILE A 76 -2.77 8.82 -1.34
CA ILE A 76 -4.20 8.45 -1.34
C ILE A 76 -4.90 8.98 -0.09
N TYR A 77 -4.30 8.76 1.09
CA TYR A 77 -4.90 9.17 2.35
C TYR A 77 -5.07 10.69 2.40
N ASN A 78 -4.05 11.47 2.05
CA ASN A 78 -4.12 12.94 2.08
C ASN A 78 -5.18 13.49 1.10
N LEU A 79 -5.38 12.84 -0.04
CA LEU A 79 -6.37 13.29 -1.02
C LEU A 79 -7.81 13.05 -0.57
N PHE A 80 -8.09 11.94 0.12
CA PHE A 80 -9.47 11.51 0.39
C PHE A 80 -9.88 11.52 1.88
N SER A 81 -8.93 11.58 2.83
CA SER A 81 -9.23 11.41 4.27
C SER A 81 -10.03 12.55 4.89
N VAL A 82 -10.03 13.73 4.28
CA VAL A 82 -10.82 14.89 4.73
C VAL A 82 -12.33 14.58 4.70
N ASP A 83 -12.76 13.70 3.79
CA ASP A 83 -14.14 13.23 3.70
C ASP A 83 -14.22 11.72 3.98
N VAL A 84 -14.71 11.34 5.16
CA VAL A 84 -14.92 9.94 5.55
C VAL A 84 -16.27 9.37 5.07
N SER A 85 -17.04 10.14 4.31
CA SER A 85 -18.31 9.71 3.71
C SER A 85 -18.09 8.78 2.50
N ASP A 86 -19.18 8.25 1.98
CA ASP A 86 -19.17 7.42 0.77
C ASP A 86 -18.78 8.19 -0.51
N ASN A 87 -18.69 9.52 -0.46
CA ASN A 87 -18.13 10.33 -1.55
C ASN A 87 -16.62 10.55 -1.42
N GLY A 88 -16.04 10.26 -0.24
CA GLY A 88 -14.61 10.38 0.02
C GLY A 88 -13.93 9.03 0.19
N ILE A 89 -13.07 8.89 1.20
CA ILE A 89 -12.20 7.70 1.37
C ILE A 89 -12.99 6.40 1.58
N SER A 90 -14.20 6.46 2.16
CA SER A 90 -15.10 5.29 2.30
C SER A 90 -15.58 4.80 0.93
N GLY A 91 -15.91 5.72 0.02
CA GLY A 91 -16.31 5.43 -1.35
C GLY A 91 -15.19 4.77 -2.16
N VAL A 92 -13.98 5.32 -2.07
CA VAL A 92 -12.80 4.75 -2.74
C VAL A 92 -12.54 3.31 -2.30
N ALA A 93 -12.55 3.05 -0.98
CA ALA A 93 -12.36 1.70 -0.46
C ALA A 93 -13.45 0.73 -0.96
N LYS A 94 -14.70 1.19 -1.04
CA LYS A 94 -15.85 0.39 -1.51
C LYS A 94 -15.73 0.05 -2.99
N GLU A 95 -15.43 1.02 -3.85
CA GLU A 95 -15.29 0.78 -5.29
C GLU A 95 -14.07 -0.09 -5.61
N TRP A 96 -12.95 0.11 -4.90
CA TRP A 96 -11.79 -0.74 -5.06
C TRP A 96 -12.06 -2.18 -4.61
N LEU A 97 -12.71 -2.40 -3.46
CA LEU A 97 -13.13 -3.73 -3.00
C LEU A 97 -14.14 -4.39 -3.95
N LYS A 98 -15.03 -3.60 -4.55
CA LYS A 98 -16.00 -4.10 -5.52
C LYS A 98 -15.31 -4.59 -6.79
N ALA A 99 -14.31 -3.86 -7.27
CA ALA A 99 -13.52 -4.26 -8.44
C ALA A 99 -12.60 -5.45 -8.16
N ASN A 100 -11.97 -5.48 -6.99
CA ASN A 100 -11.12 -6.58 -6.55
C ASN A 100 -11.40 -6.94 -5.08
N PRO A 101 -12.34 -7.87 -4.80
CA PRO A 101 -12.68 -8.28 -3.44
C PRO A 101 -11.51 -8.91 -2.66
N LYS A 102 -10.45 -9.31 -3.36
CA LYS A 102 -9.25 -9.95 -2.81
C LYS A 102 -8.06 -8.99 -2.69
N SER A 103 -8.24 -7.70 -3.03
CA SER A 103 -7.20 -6.69 -2.90
C SER A 103 -6.85 -6.47 -1.42
N THR A 104 -5.61 -6.77 -1.05
CA THR A 104 -5.08 -6.43 0.27
C THR A 104 -5.02 -4.92 0.46
N GLY A 105 -4.69 -4.16 -0.58
CA GLY A 105 -4.71 -2.69 -0.57
C GLY A 105 -6.09 -2.15 -0.22
N ALA A 106 -7.13 -2.56 -0.95
CA ALA A 106 -8.50 -2.10 -0.70
C ALA A 106 -9.00 -2.43 0.72
N ARG A 107 -8.62 -3.60 1.25
CA ARG A 107 -8.97 -4.00 2.64
C ARG A 107 -8.23 -3.20 3.69
N LEU A 108 -6.95 -2.89 3.46
CA LEU A 108 -6.19 -1.98 4.32
C LEU A 108 -6.80 -0.58 4.30
N LEU A 109 -7.16 -0.05 3.13
CA LEU A 109 -7.83 1.23 3.01
C LEU A 109 -9.18 1.22 3.76
N GLN A 110 -9.95 0.14 3.66
CA GLN A 110 -11.18 -0.01 4.43
C GLN A 110 -10.93 0.00 5.95
N ALA A 111 -9.84 -0.61 6.43
CA ALA A 111 -9.45 -0.52 7.84
C ALA A 111 -9.09 0.93 8.24
N MET A 112 -8.36 1.66 7.40
CA MET A 112 -8.04 3.08 7.61
C MET A 112 -9.30 3.96 7.65
N VAL A 113 -10.33 3.65 6.85
CA VAL A 113 -11.63 4.36 6.90
C VAL A 113 -12.28 4.22 8.27
N PHE A 114 -12.21 3.03 8.90
CA PHE A 114 -12.76 2.83 10.23
C PHE A 114 -11.97 3.57 11.31
N ASP A 115 -10.66 3.62 11.19
CA ASP A 115 -9.80 4.41 12.08
C ASP A 115 -10.10 5.91 11.96
N ALA A 116 -10.16 6.45 10.72
CA ALA A 116 -10.53 7.83 10.47
C ALA A 116 -11.94 8.17 11.01
N LYS A 117 -12.91 7.27 10.88
CA LYS A 117 -14.24 7.41 11.51
C LYS A 117 -14.16 7.44 13.03
N ALA A 118 -13.31 6.61 13.64
CA ALA A 118 -13.12 6.60 15.09
C ALA A 118 -12.48 7.91 15.58
N VAL A 119 -11.46 8.41 14.88
CA VAL A 119 -10.81 9.70 15.18
C VAL A 119 -11.79 10.86 15.03
N ASN A 120 -12.55 10.91 13.93
CA ASN A 120 -13.57 11.96 13.72
C ASN A 120 -14.69 11.93 14.77
N LEU A 121 -15.09 10.74 15.24
CA LEU A 121 -16.06 10.61 16.34
C LEU A 121 -15.51 11.16 17.65
N ARG A 122 -14.24 10.89 17.96
CA ARG A 122 -13.59 11.35 19.19
C ARG A 122 -13.38 12.87 19.18
N GLY A 123 -13.10 13.44 18.01
CA GLY A 123 -12.66 14.82 17.90
C GLY A 123 -11.26 15.05 18.47
N GLU A 124 -10.87 16.32 18.55
CA GLU A 124 -9.59 16.72 19.14
C GLU A 124 -9.70 16.82 20.67
N GLY A 125 -8.59 16.56 21.39
CA GLY A 125 -8.52 16.73 22.85
C GLY A 125 -8.17 15.47 23.64
N ALA A 126 -8.00 15.63 24.95
CA ALA A 126 -7.68 14.54 25.86
C ALA A 126 -8.85 13.55 25.93
N ALA A 127 -8.57 12.26 26.17
CA ALA A 127 -9.64 11.27 26.32
C ALA A 127 -10.63 11.65 27.45
N SER A 128 -10.18 12.34 28.49
CA SER A 128 -11.03 12.82 29.59
C SER A 128 -12.00 13.94 29.20
N THR A 129 -11.85 14.56 28.03
CA THR A 129 -12.71 15.65 27.54
C THR A 129 -13.69 15.20 26.46
N VAL A 130 -13.72 13.90 26.14
CA VAL A 130 -14.62 13.30 25.14
C VAL A 130 -15.91 12.87 25.83
N ASP A 131 -17.06 13.23 25.26
CA ASP A 131 -18.37 12.85 25.78
C ASP A 131 -18.52 11.33 25.94
N SER A 132 -19.10 10.91 27.07
CA SER A 132 -19.15 9.50 27.43
C SER A 132 -19.95 8.62 26.45
N ASP A 133 -20.90 9.21 25.71
CA ASP A 133 -21.74 8.53 24.71
C ASP A 133 -21.00 8.28 23.37
N ILE A 134 -19.84 8.91 23.17
CA ILE A 134 -18.98 8.71 22.00
C ILE A 134 -18.21 7.39 22.11
N TRP A 135 -17.82 6.98 23.33
CA TRP A 135 -16.98 5.78 23.53
C TRP A 135 -17.56 4.48 22.95
N PRO A 136 -18.87 4.18 23.07
CA PRO A 136 -19.45 3.03 22.39
C PRO A 136 -19.33 3.09 20.86
N LYS A 137 -19.53 4.28 20.27
CA LYS A 137 -19.43 4.50 18.81
C LYS A 137 -17.99 4.35 18.33
N TYR A 138 -17.04 4.93 19.08
CA TYR A 138 -15.60 4.79 18.86
C TYR A 138 -15.17 3.31 18.87
N LYS A 139 -15.49 2.58 19.95
CA LYS A 139 -15.15 1.15 20.09
C LYS A 139 -15.70 0.32 18.95
N LYS A 140 -16.95 0.59 18.52
CA LYS A 140 -17.55 -0.10 17.38
C LYS A 140 -16.78 0.13 16.08
N ALA A 141 -16.30 1.35 15.84
CA ALA A 141 -15.48 1.67 14.67
C ALA A 141 -14.11 0.99 14.73
N ASP A 142 -13.40 1.11 15.86
CA ASP A 142 -12.10 0.47 16.11
C ASP A 142 -12.16 -1.06 15.97
N ASP A 143 -13.14 -1.70 16.60
CA ASP A 143 -13.38 -3.15 16.47
C ASP A 143 -13.67 -3.56 15.02
N SER A 144 -14.32 -2.70 14.23
CA SER A 144 -14.57 -2.97 12.81
C SER A 144 -13.27 -2.93 12.00
N GLY A 145 -12.41 -1.95 12.25
CA GLY A 145 -11.07 -1.89 11.65
C GLY A 145 -10.23 -3.12 12.00
N LYS A 146 -10.18 -3.50 13.29
CA LYS A 146 -9.48 -4.70 13.78
C LYS A 146 -9.99 -5.98 13.12
N ARG A 147 -11.31 -6.14 12.97
CA ARG A 147 -11.90 -7.31 12.30
C ARG A 147 -11.48 -7.42 10.83
N VAL A 148 -11.42 -6.31 10.11
CA VAL A 148 -10.94 -6.30 8.71
C VAL A 148 -9.48 -6.74 8.65
N SER A 149 -8.62 -6.19 9.51
CA SER A 149 -7.21 -6.55 9.59
C SER A 149 -6.98 -8.03 9.96
N VAL A 150 -7.71 -8.55 10.95
CA VAL A 150 -7.61 -9.97 11.37
C VAL A 150 -8.13 -10.92 10.29
N LYS A 151 -9.23 -10.57 9.61
CA LYS A 151 -9.72 -11.36 8.46
C LYS A 151 -8.68 -11.39 7.34
N GLU A 152 -7.97 -10.28 7.13
CA GLU A 152 -6.92 -10.22 6.12
C GLU A 152 -5.69 -11.05 6.49
N GLN A 153 -5.22 -10.98 7.73
CA GLN A 153 -4.15 -11.84 8.22
C GLN A 153 -4.50 -13.33 8.09
N ARG A 154 -5.76 -13.71 8.38
CA ARG A 154 -6.25 -15.08 8.20
C ARG A 154 -6.33 -15.49 6.73
N TYR A 155 -6.78 -14.59 5.85
CA TYR A 155 -6.86 -14.82 4.41
C TYR A 155 -5.46 -15.00 3.79
N CYS A 156 -4.50 -14.16 4.15
CA CYS A 156 -3.10 -14.30 3.76
C CYS A 156 -2.51 -15.63 4.24
N ARG A 157 -2.76 -16.03 5.51
CA ARG A 157 -2.30 -17.31 6.05
C ARG A 157 -2.88 -18.52 5.30
N GLN A 158 -4.20 -18.56 5.10
CA GLN A 158 -4.86 -19.64 4.34
C GLN A 158 -4.34 -19.74 2.90
N ARG A 159 -4.00 -18.62 2.27
CA ARG A 159 -3.46 -18.59 0.91
C ARG A 159 -2.00 -19.06 0.87
N CYS A 160 -1.18 -18.74 1.88
CA CYS A 160 0.15 -19.32 2.05
C CYS A 160 0.10 -20.84 2.25
N ASP A 161 -0.89 -21.35 2.99
CA ASP A 161 -1.07 -22.79 3.20
C ASP A 161 -1.51 -23.50 1.90
N LEU A 162 -2.37 -22.86 1.09
CA LEU A 162 -2.79 -23.39 -0.22
C LEU A 162 -1.68 -23.37 -1.28
N VAL A 163 -0.77 -22.39 -1.23
CA VAL A 163 0.41 -22.32 -2.13
C VAL A 163 1.51 -23.28 -1.66
N SER A 164 1.61 -23.54 -0.35
CA SER A 164 2.58 -24.50 0.22
C SER A 164 2.08 -25.96 0.17
N GLY A 165 0.78 -26.18 -0.04
CA GLY A 165 0.14 -27.48 -0.02
C GLY A 165 0.15 -28.26 -1.34
N ASN A 166 0.66 -27.70 -2.46
CA ASN A 166 0.60 -28.34 -3.78
C ASN A 166 1.91 -29.06 -4.20
N GLY A 167 2.72 -29.47 -3.22
CA GLY A 167 4.04 -30.09 -3.42
C GLY A 167 4.25 -31.43 -2.72
N ASN A 168 3.20 -32.16 -2.32
CA ASN A 168 3.37 -33.50 -1.75
C ASN A 168 2.29 -34.48 -2.20
N GLY A 169 2.15 -34.62 -3.52
CA GLY A 169 1.77 -35.90 -4.10
C GLY A 169 2.93 -36.88 -3.93
N ARG A 170 3.05 -37.49 -2.73
CA ARG A 170 3.82 -38.73 -2.58
C ARG A 170 2.93 -39.90 -2.99
N THR A 171 3.19 -40.38 -4.19
CA THR A 171 3.11 -41.79 -4.53
C THR A 171 3.86 -42.64 -3.50
N GLN A 172 3.13 -43.50 -2.78
CA GLN A 172 3.52 -44.85 -2.36
C GLN A 172 2.18 -45.62 -2.27
N SER A 173 1.84 -46.38 -3.31
CA SER A 173 2.05 -47.82 -3.49
C SER A 173 1.20 -48.68 -2.57
#